data_AF-A0A971ZKR7-F1
#
_entry.id   AF-A0A971ZKR7-F1
#
_cell.length_a   1.000
_cell.length_b   1.000
_cell.length_c   1.000
_cell.angle_alpha   90.00
_cell.angle_beta   90.00
_cell.angle_gamma   90.00
#
_symmetry.space_group_name_H-M   'P 1'
#
loop_
_entity.id
_entity.type
_entity.pdbx_description
1 polymer ?
#
loop_
_entity_poly.entity_id
_entity_poly.type
_entity_poly.pdbx_seq_one_letter_code
_entity_poly.pdbx_strand_id
1 'polypeptide(L)' 'MTKEIVLAGGCFWGVEEFFSRIDGVVETRVGYANGHTENPTYEEVCTDTTGHAEA' A
#
# COMPACT_ATOMS: atom_id res chain seq x y z
N MET A 1 0.31 21.30 8.71
CA MET A 1 1.33 20.56 7.94
C MET A 1 1.01 19.08 8.10
N THR A 2 0.62 18.40 7.03
CA THR A 2 0.45 16.94 7.01
C THR A 2 1.80 16.28 6.73
N LYS A 3 1.95 15.01 7.13
CA LYS A 3 3.11 14.17 6.83
C LYS A 3 2.60 12.87 6.23
N GLU A 4 3.43 12.24 5.40
CA GLU A 4 3.11 10.99 4.73
C GLU A 4 4.09 9.90 5.16
N ILE A 5 3.60 8.66 5.17
CA ILE A 5 4.36 7.44 5.44
C ILE A 5 3.74 6.29 4.64
N VAL A 6 4.57 5.35 4.19
CA VAL A 6 4.16 4.14 3.46
C VAL A 6 4.32 2.94 4.39
N LEU A 7 3.30 2.08 4.48
CA LEU A 7 3.24 0.99 5.46
C LEU A 7 2.78 -0.32 4.80
N ALA A 8 3.66 -1.32 4.75
CA ALA A 8 3.30 -2.67 4.29
C ALA A 8 2.93 -3.57 5.48
N GLY A 9 1.71 -4.10 5.48
CA GLY A 9 1.14 -4.80 6.65
C GLY A 9 0.27 -6.02 6.34
N GLY A 10 0.29 -6.54 5.11
CA GLY A 10 -0.62 -7.58 4.63
C GLY A 10 -1.61 -7.01 3.63
N CYS A 11 -2.82 -7.58 3.53
CA CYS A 11 -3.82 -7.13 2.55
C CYS A 11 -4.16 -5.65 2.75
N PHE A 12 -3.82 -4.81 1.78
CA PHE A 12 -3.93 -3.36 1.88
C PHE A 12 -5.36 -2.85 2.09
N TRP A 13 -6.40 -3.61 1.71
CA TRP A 13 -7.81 -3.25 1.93
C TRP A 13 -8.15 -3.20 3.42
N GLY A 14 -7.60 -4.15 4.20
CA GLY A 14 -7.78 -4.16 5.64
C GLY A 14 -6.95 -3.07 6.33
N VAL A 15 -5.74 -2.84 5.84
CA VAL A 15 -4.82 -1.84 6.40
C VAL A 15 -5.33 -0.41 6.13
N GLU A 16 -5.75 -0.13 4.91
CA GLU A 16 -6.33 1.16 4.50
C GLU A 16 -7.54 1.52 5.36
N GLU A 17 -8.51 0.60 5.46
CA GLU A 17 -9.73 0.83 6.24
C GLU A 17 -9.45 0.94 7.74
N PHE A 18 -8.41 0.29 8.24
CA PHE A 18 -7.97 0.46 9.63
C PHE A 18 -7.45 1.88 9.88
N PHE A 19 -6.55 2.38 9.02
CA PHE A 19 -5.97 3.72 9.17
C PHE A 19 -6.98 4.83 8.88
N SER A 20 -7.90 4.65 7.94
CA SER A 20 -8.92 5.66 7.58
C SER A 20 -9.83 6.04 8.76
N ARG A 21 -9.93 5.15 9.77
CA ARG A 21 -10.75 5.33 10.98
C ARG A 21 -10.00 5.96 12.16
N ILE A 22 -8.68 6.17 12.06
CA ILE A 22 -7.88 6.70 13.17
C ILE A 22 -7.97 8.24 13.19
N ASP A 23 -8.31 8.80 14.35
CA ASP A 23 -8.34 10.25 14.53
C ASP A 23 -6.97 10.88 14.25
N GLY A 24 -6.95 11.92 13.42
CA GLY A 24 -5.74 12.59 12.95
C GLY A 24 -5.15 12.03 11.64
N VAL A 25 -5.63 10.89 11.13
CA VAL A 25 -5.32 10.47 9.75
C VAL A 25 -6.15 11.31 8.78
N VAL A 26 -5.47 12.00 7.87
CA VAL A 26 -6.11 12.94 6.93
C VAL A 26 -6.57 12.24 5.66
N GLU A 27 -5.78 11.29 5.17
CA GLU A 27 -6.04 10.54 3.94
C GLU A 27 -5.27 9.22 3.95
N THR A 28 -5.82 8.20 3.29
CA THR A 28 -5.17 6.92 3.01
C THR A 28 -5.22 6.64 1.50
N ARG A 29 -4.21 5.92 1.00
CA ARG A 29 -4.14 5.39 -0.36
C ARG A 29 -3.45 4.04 -0.31
N VAL A 30 -3.75 3.18 -1.27
CA VAL A 30 -3.11 1.88 -1.43
C VAL A 30 -2.30 1.80 -2.73
N GLY A 31 -1.24 1.01 -2.71
CA GLY A 31 -0.43 0.72 -3.87
C GLY A 31 0.57 -0.40 -3.63
N TYR A 32 1.62 -0.38 -4.45
CA TYR A 32 2.67 -1.38 -4.45
C TYR A 32 4.00 -0.68 -4.27
N ALA A 33 4.80 -1.13 -3.31
CA ALA A 33 6.05 -0.47 -2.95
C ALA A 33 7.23 -1.45 -2.94
N ASN A 34 8.43 -0.90 -3.19
CA ASN A 34 9.72 -1.56 -3.06
C ASN A 34 9.94 -2.84 -3.90
N GLY A 35 9.24 -3.00 -5.03
CA GLY A 35 9.55 -4.01 -6.04
C GLY A 35 10.51 -3.52 -7.12
N HIS A 36 10.73 -4.36 -8.14
CA HIS A 36 11.73 -4.12 -9.19
C HIS A 36 11.14 -3.89 -10.59
N THR A 37 9.81 -3.94 -10.74
CA THR A 37 9.11 -3.54 -11.97
C THR A 37 8.53 -2.14 -11.85
N GLU A 38 8.49 -1.39 -12.94
CA GLU A 38 7.87 -0.05 -12.98
C GLU A 38 6.37 -0.17 -13.26
N ASN A 39 5.55 0.62 -12.55
CA ASN A 39 4.09 0.71 -12.72
C ASN A 39 3.37 -0.66 -12.75
N PRO A 40 3.56 -1.52 -11.73
CA PRO A 40 2.99 -2.87 -11.72
C PRO A 40 1.45 -2.84 -11.66
N THR A 41 0.79 -3.81 -12.30
CA THR A 41 -0.65 -4.07 -12.09
C THR A 41 -0.87 -5.01 -10.90
N TYR A 42 -2.11 -5.08 -10.42
CA TYR A 42 -2.50 -6.04 -9.37
C TYR A 42 -2.19 -7.47 -9.79
N GLU A 43 -2.55 -7.84 -11.02
CA GLU A 43 -2.34 -9.18 -11.57
C GLU A 43 -0.85 -9.53 -11.64
N GLU A 44 0.01 -8.58 -12.00
CA GLU A 44 1.45 -8.77 -12.00
C GLU A 44 2.00 -8.97 -10.59
N VAL A 45 1.55 -8.20 -9.60
CA VAL A 45 1.95 -8.37 -8.20
C VAL A 45 1.51 -9.72 -7.64
N CYS A 46 0.30 -10.18 -7.95
CA CYS A 46 -0.21 -11.49 -7.53
C CYS A 46 0.59 -12.69 -8.05
N THR A 47 1.50 -12.50 -9.01
CA THR A 47 2.43 -13.56 -9.45
C THR A 47 3.61 -13.78 -8.51
N ASP A 48 3.79 -12.91 -7.52
CA ASP A 48 4.95 -12.84 -6.61
C ASP A 48 6.30 -12.59 -7.33
N THR A 49 6.32 -12.31 -8.64
CA THR A 49 7.56 -12.13 -9.38
C THR A 49 8.06 -10.69 -9.40
N THR A 50 7.23 -9.70 -9.09
CA THR A 50 7.59 -8.27 -9.19
C THR A 50 8.31 -7.74 -7.95
N GLY A 51 8.26 -8.49 -6.85
CA GLY A 51 8.89 -8.15 -5.57
C GLY A 51 8.26 -6.98 -4.83
N HIS A 52 7.13 -6.43 -5.29
CA HIS A 52 6.43 -5.37 -4.56
C HIS A 52 5.67 -5.92 -3.36
N ALA A 53 5.58 -5.13 -2.30
CA ALA A 53 4.66 -5.36 -1.20
C ALA A 53 3.40 -4.50 -1.37
N GLU A 54 2.24 -5.03 -1.00
CA GLU A 54 1.02 -4.24 -0.78
C GLU A 54 1.28 -3.25 0.36
N ALA A 55 1.10 -1.95 0.09
CA ALA A 55 1.46 -0.86 1.00
C ALA A 55 0.61 0.40 0.81
#